data_AF-A0A9P5UTL7-F1
#
_entry.id   AF-A0A9P5UTL7-F1
#
_cell.length_a   1.000
_cell.length_b   1.000
_cell.length_c   1.000
_cell.angle_alpha   90.00
_cell.angle_beta   90.00
_cell.angle_gamma   90.00
#
_symmetry.space_group_name_H-M   'P 1'
#
loop_
_entity.id
_entity.type
_entity.pdbx_description
1 polymer ?
#
loop_
_entity_poly.entity_id
_entity_poly.type
_entity_poly.pdbx_seq_one_letter_code
_entity_poly.pdbx_strand_id
1 'polypeptide(L)'
;ELPFMATENIIMAMVKKGGDRQECHEHIRVLSHEAGAVVKQQGGENDLIQRIQKDPYFEPIWADLKALMDPSTFIGRAPQQVERFLKEYVQPALKPFEAVLKKESKAELSV
;
A
#
# COMPACT_ATOMS: atom_id res chain seq x y z
N GLU A 1 -4.01 1.33 7.94
CA GLU A 1 -3.92 2.21 6.74
C GLU A 1 -4.14 1.52 5.41
N LEU A 2 -3.48 0.40 5.07
CA LEU A 2 -3.63 -0.22 3.74
C LEU A 2 -5.09 -0.44 3.29
N PRO A 3 -6.04 -0.86 4.15
CA PRO A 3 -7.45 -0.95 3.77
C PRO A 3 -8.05 0.34 3.20
N PHE A 4 -7.70 1.51 3.77
CA PHE A 4 -8.21 2.80 3.28
C PHE A 4 -7.64 3.16 1.90
N MET A 5 -6.37 2.83 1.64
CA MET A 5 -5.73 3.06 0.34
C MET A 5 -6.21 2.07 -0.75
N ALA A 6 -6.69 0.90 -0.35
CA ALA A 6 -7.18 -0.14 -1.27
C ALA A 6 -8.62 0.09 -1.77
N THR A 7 -9.30 1.16 -1.33
CA THR A 7 -10.70 1.44 -1.66
C THR A 7 -10.98 1.49 -3.16
N GLU A 8 -10.14 2.15 -3.96
CA GLU A 8 -10.31 2.16 -5.43
C GLU A 8 -10.08 0.78 -6.05
N ASN A 9 -9.15 -0.04 -5.54
CA ASN A 9 -8.95 -1.41 -6.04
C ASN A 9 -10.20 -2.27 -5.81
N ILE A 10 -10.87 -2.08 -4.67
CA ILE A 10 -12.11 -2.77 -4.32
C ILE A 10 -13.26 -2.30 -5.22
N ILE A 11 -13.40 -1.00 -5.44
CA ILE A 11 -14.39 -0.44 -6.38
C ILE A 11 -14.18 -1.00 -7.80
N MET A 12 -12.93 -1.02 -8.27
CA MET A 12 -12.59 -1.57 -9.58
C MET A 12 -12.90 -3.07 -9.68
N ALA A 13 -12.71 -3.84 -8.60
CA ALA A 13 -13.08 -5.25 -8.56
C ALA A 13 -14.60 -5.45 -8.67
N MET A 14 -15.40 -4.65 -7.95
CA MET A 14 -16.86 -4.68 -8.03
C MET A 14 -17.37 -4.31 -9.43
N VAL A 15 -16.84 -3.25 -10.03
CA VAL A 15 -17.20 -2.83 -11.38
C VAL A 15 -16.86 -3.91 -12.41
N LYS A 16 -15.71 -4.58 -12.28
CA LYS A 16 -15.35 -5.72 -13.15
C LYS A 16 -16.30 -6.92 -13.02
N LYS A 17 -16.98 -7.07 -11.88
CA LYS A 17 -18.02 -8.08 -11.66
C LYS A 17 -19.42 -7.61 -12.09
N GLY A 18 -19.53 -6.42 -12.69
CA GLY A 18 -20.78 -5.86 -13.20
C GLY A 18 -21.51 -4.93 -12.23
N GLY A 19 -20.92 -4.58 -11.10
CA GLY A 19 -21.48 -3.62 -10.16
C GLY A 19 -21.43 -2.18 -10.67
N ASP A 20 -22.35 -1.33 -10.19
CA ASP A 20 -22.33 0.10 -10.46
C ASP A 20 -21.23 0.81 -9.66
N ARG A 21 -20.49 1.71 -10.33
CA ARG A 21 -19.36 2.41 -9.70
C ARG A 21 -19.82 3.39 -8.62
N GLN A 22 -20.92 4.10 -8.83
CA GLN A 22 -21.39 5.12 -7.89
C GLN A 22 -21.98 4.47 -6.63
N GLU A 23 -22.77 3.42 -6.80
CA GLU A 23 -23.30 2.63 -5.69
C GLU A 23 -22.15 2.02 -4.87
N CYS A 24 -21.17 1.40 -5.53
CA CYS A 24 -20.03 0.80 -4.84
C CYS A 24 -19.21 1.84 -4.06
N HIS A 25 -18.99 3.01 -4.66
CA HIS A 25 -18.26 4.09 -4.02
C HIS A 25 -18.99 4.58 -2.76
N GLU A 26 -20.32 4.69 -2.79
CA GLU A 26 -21.10 5.13 -1.62
C GLU A 26 -21.07 4.12 -0.48
N HIS A 27 -21.22 2.82 -0.79
CA HIS A 27 -21.05 1.75 0.22
C HIS A 27 -19.67 1.83 0.88
N ILE A 28 -18.61 1.90 0.07
CA ILE A 28 -17.23 2.04 0.58
C ILE A 28 -17.06 3.31 1.41
N ARG A 29 -17.64 4.43 0.99
CA ARG A 29 -17.53 5.71 1.68
C ARG A 29 -18.08 5.59 3.10
N VAL A 30 -19.29 5.03 3.27
CA VAL A 30 -19.93 4.86 4.58
C VAL A 30 -19.07 3.96 5.48
N LEU A 31 -18.71 2.76 5.02
CA LEU A 31 -17.90 1.82 5.80
C LEU A 31 -16.53 2.40 6.18
N SER A 32 -15.90 3.17 5.28
CA SER A 32 -14.62 3.83 5.54
C SER A 32 -14.73 4.91 6.61
N HIS A 33 -15.85 5.66 6.66
CA HIS A 33 -16.07 6.66 7.71
C HIS A 33 -16.28 5.99 9.07
N GLU A 34 -17.04 4.89 9.12
CA GLU A 34 -17.25 4.15 10.36
C GLU A 34 -15.96 3.54 10.91
N ALA A 35 -15.18 2.86 10.06
CA ALA A 35 -13.88 2.33 10.43
C ALA A 35 -12.90 3.45 10.84
N GLY A 36 -12.95 4.60 10.15
CA GLY A 36 -12.17 5.78 10.51
C GLY A 36 -12.55 6.36 11.87
N ALA A 37 -13.84 6.31 12.25
CA ALA A 37 -14.31 6.73 13.57
C ALA A 37 -13.81 5.78 14.67
N VAL A 38 -13.82 4.46 14.44
CA VAL A 38 -13.25 3.48 15.39
C VAL A 38 -11.78 3.78 15.67
N VAL A 39 -10.98 3.97 14.61
CA VAL A 39 -9.55 4.26 14.77
C VAL A 39 -9.32 5.60 15.49
N LYS A 40 -10.00 6.67 15.06
CA LYS A 40 -9.72 8.03 15.55
C LYS A 40 -10.34 8.35 16.91
N GLN A 41 -11.55 7.88 17.16
CA GLN A 41 -12.33 8.24 18.36
C GLN A 41 -12.21 7.21 19.46
N GLN A 42 -11.98 5.94 19.11
CA GLN A 42 -11.98 4.83 20.07
C GLN A 42 -10.57 4.25 20.26
N GLY A 43 -9.58 4.66 19.45
CA GLY A 43 -8.23 4.10 19.48
C GLY A 43 -8.18 2.62 19.06
N GLY A 44 -9.21 2.15 18.37
CA GLY A 44 -9.31 0.76 17.92
C GLY A 44 -8.51 0.47 16.66
N GLU A 45 -8.46 -0.82 16.29
CA GLU A 45 -7.87 -1.24 15.01
C GLU A 45 -8.78 -0.88 13.83
N ASN A 46 -8.21 -0.80 12.63
CA ASN A 46 -8.96 -0.56 11.41
C ASN A 46 -9.73 -1.83 11.01
N ASP A 47 -11.06 -1.77 11.09
CA ASP A 47 -11.98 -2.88 10.83
C ASP A 47 -12.67 -2.82 9.45
N LEU A 48 -12.23 -1.95 8.53
CA LEU A 48 -12.89 -1.73 7.23
C LEU A 48 -13.10 -3.04 6.44
N ILE A 49 -12.10 -3.92 6.41
CA ILE A 49 -12.18 -5.18 5.67
C ILE A 49 -13.19 -6.13 6.30
N GLN A 50 -13.27 -6.13 7.64
CA GLN A 50 -14.25 -6.94 8.35
C GLN A 50 -15.67 -6.44 8.07
N ARG A 51 -15.85 -5.13 7.91
CA ARG A 51 -17.14 -4.54 7.50
C ARG A 51 -17.51 -4.94 6.08
N ILE A 52 -16.58 -4.85 5.14
CA ILE A 52 -16.78 -5.25 3.74
C ILE A 52 -17.12 -6.75 3.64
N GLN A 53 -16.48 -7.60 4.43
CA GLN A 53 -16.79 -9.04 4.49
C GLN A 53 -18.16 -9.37 5.11
N LYS A 54 -18.78 -8.42 5.81
CA LYS A 54 -20.11 -8.59 6.42
C LYS A 54 -21.22 -7.93 5.61
N ASP A 55 -20.88 -7.05 4.68
CA ASP A 55 -21.84 -6.38 3.80
C ASP A 55 -22.08 -7.26 2.55
N PRO A 56 -23.30 -7.80 2.36
CA PRO A 56 -23.64 -8.65 1.22
C PRO A 56 -23.43 -7.99 -0.14
N TYR A 57 -23.42 -6.64 -0.20
CA TYR A 57 -23.12 -5.91 -1.43
C TYR A 57 -21.76 -6.34 -2.04
N PHE A 58 -20.77 -6.65 -1.20
CA PHE A 58 -19.42 -7.02 -1.63
C PHE A 58 -19.20 -8.52 -1.77
N GLU A 59 -20.24 -9.35 -1.62
CA GLU A 59 -20.14 -10.81 -1.79
C GLU A 59 -19.41 -11.24 -3.09
N PRO A 60 -19.63 -10.60 -4.26
CA PRO A 60 -18.97 -10.98 -5.51
C PRO A 60 -17.43 -10.91 -5.49
N ILE A 61 -16.84 -10.18 -4.55
CA ILE A 61 -15.39 -9.96 -4.46
C ILE A 61 -14.77 -10.48 -3.17
N TRP A 62 -15.52 -11.13 -2.27
CA TRP A 62 -14.98 -11.61 -0.99
C TRP A 62 -13.77 -12.52 -1.15
N ALA A 63 -13.79 -13.40 -2.16
CA ALA A 63 -12.66 -14.27 -2.50
C ALA A 63 -11.42 -13.50 -2.99
N ASP A 64 -11.61 -12.33 -3.58
CA ASP A 64 -10.56 -11.51 -4.17
C ASP A 64 -9.92 -10.54 -3.15
N LEU A 65 -10.58 -10.28 -2.02
CA LEU A 65 -10.16 -9.27 -1.03
C LEU A 65 -8.70 -9.45 -0.57
N LYS A 66 -8.25 -10.70 -0.34
CA LYS A 66 -6.86 -10.96 0.09
C LYS A 66 -5.85 -10.48 -0.96
N ALA A 67 -6.12 -10.73 -2.24
CA ALA A 67 -5.23 -10.33 -3.33
C ALA A 67 -5.27 -8.81 -3.56
N LEU A 68 -6.45 -8.19 -3.44
CA LEU A 68 -6.63 -6.75 -3.57
C LEU A 68 -5.89 -5.94 -2.48
N MET A 69 -5.53 -6.60 -1.39
CA MET A 69 -4.79 -6.03 -0.25
C MET A 69 -3.30 -6.43 -0.22
N ASP A 70 -2.75 -7.04 -1.26
CA ASP A 70 -1.32 -7.37 -1.30
C ASP A 70 -0.48 -6.08 -1.34
N PRO A 71 0.32 -5.76 -0.30
CA PRO A 71 1.12 -4.54 -0.24
C PRO A 71 2.12 -4.42 -1.40
N SER A 72 2.57 -5.55 -1.95
CA SER A 72 3.53 -5.57 -3.07
C SER A 72 2.94 -4.96 -4.35
N THR A 73 1.62 -4.85 -4.44
CA THR A 73 0.92 -4.23 -5.58
C THR A 73 0.77 -2.70 -5.41
N PHE A 74 1.07 -2.14 -4.23
CA PHE A 74 0.94 -0.71 -3.91
C PHE A 74 2.25 0.08 -3.98
N ILE A 75 3.37 -0.56 -4.34
CA ILE A 75 4.70 0.08 -4.39
C ILE A 75 5.02 0.75 -5.74
N GLY A 76 4.09 0.68 -6.70
CA GLY A 76 4.23 1.28 -8.03
C GLY A 76 5.55 0.88 -8.71
N ARG A 77 6.38 1.88 -9.04
CA ARG A 77 7.68 1.68 -9.69
C ARG A 77 8.87 1.81 -8.73
N ALA A 78 8.65 1.78 -7.42
CA ALA A 78 9.71 2.01 -6.43
C ALA A 78 10.93 1.11 -6.64
N PRO A 79 10.81 -0.22 -6.87
CA PRO A 79 11.98 -1.06 -7.10
C PRO A 79 12.78 -0.64 -8.33
N GLN A 80 12.10 -0.36 -9.45
CA GLN A 80 12.76 0.02 -10.71
C GLN A 80 13.38 1.42 -10.62
N GLN A 81 12.76 2.34 -9.87
CA GLN A 81 13.30 3.66 -9.61
C GLN A 81 14.59 3.58 -8.79
N VAL A 82 14.62 2.76 -7.74
CA VAL A 82 15.81 2.55 -6.90
C VAL A 82 16.93 1.91 -7.71
N GLU A 83 16.65 0.82 -8.44
CA GLU A 83 17.66 0.13 -9.25
C GLU A 83 18.28 1.08 -10.29
N ARG A 84 17.43 1.82 -11.02
CA ARG A 84 17.89 2.80 -12.01
C ARG A 84 18.73 3.89 -11.36
N PHE A 85 18.28 4.45 -10.23
CA PHE A 85 19.00 5.51 -9.55
C PHE A 85 20.38 5.06 -9.07
N LEU A 86 20.46 3.87 -8.47
CA LEU A 86 21.73 3.30 -8.01
C LEU A 86 22.71 3.10 -9.18
N LYS A 87 22.23 2.56 -10.31
CA LYS A 87 23.05 2.26 -11.48
C LYS A 87 23.50 3.51 -12.25
N GLU A 88 22.57 4.43 -12.52
CA GLU A 88 22.82 5.57 -13.42
C GLU A 88 23.43 6.77 -12.71
N TYR A 89 23.24 6.92 -11.40
CA TYR A 89 23.65 8.12 -10.67
C TYR A 89 24.60 7.81 -9.52
N VAL A 90 24.26 6.88 -8.64
CA VAL A 90 25.07 6.60 -7.43
C VAL A 90 26.39 5.93 -7.80
N GLN A 91 26.37 4.85 -8.57
CA GLN A 91 27.59 4.14 -8.96
C GLN A 91 28.59 5.05 -9.71
N PRO A 92 28.18 5.87 -10.71
CA PRO A 92 29.08 6.83 -11.35
C PRO A 92 29.64 7.88 -10.39
N ALA A 93 28.80 8.41 -9.48
CA ALA A 93 29.23 9.43 -8.52
C ALA A 93 30.24 8.87 -7.48
N LEU A 94 30.12 7.61 -7.10
CA LEU A 94 31.02 6.96 -6.14
C LEU A 94 32.30 6.41 -6.78
N LYS A 95 32.35 6.26 -8.10
CA LYS A 95 33.50 5.72 -8.84
C LYS A 95 34.84 6.41 -8.52
N PRO A 96 34.94 7.75 -8.39
CA PRO A 96 36.19 8.41 -8.01
C PRO A 96 36.69 8.04 -6.61
N PHE A 97 35.81 7.55 -5.74
CA PHE A 97 36.11 7.21 -4.33
C PHE A 97 36.26 5.70 -4.10
N GLU A 98 36.22 4.89 -5.16
CA GLU A 98 36.19 3.42 -5.06
C GLU A 98 37.36 2.83 -4.24
N ALA A 99 38.56 3.40 -4.36
CA ALA A 99 39.74 2.97 -3.60
C ALA A 99 39.63 3.24 -2.09
N VAL A 100 38.94 4.32 -1.70
CA VAL A 100 38.70 4.68 -0.30
C VAL A 100 37.56 3.85 0.27
N LEU A 101 36.50 3.60 -0.50
CA LEU A 101 35.35 2.80 -0.10
C LEU A 101 35.68 1.31 0.08
N LYS A 102 36.67 0.78 -0.64
CA LYS A 102 37.15 -0.62 -0.49
C LYS A 102 38.01 -0.86 0.75
N LYS A 103 38.54 0.20 1.36
CA LYS A 103 39.18 0.08 2.67
C LYS A 103 38.06 0.04 3.70
N GLU A 104 37.76 -1.13 4.24
CA GLU A 104 36.86 -1.24 5.39
C GLU A 104 37.40 -0.38 6.53
N SER A 105 36.73 0.74 6.81
CA SER A 105 36.83 1.43 8.07
C SER A 105 35.44 1.40 8.71
N LYS A 106 35.29 0.60 9.77
CA LYS A 106 34.20 0.88 10.72
C LYS A 106 34.44 2.31 11.21
N ALA A 107 33.43 3.17 11.08
CA ALA A 107 33.49 4.49 11.66
C ALA A 107 33.55 4.33 13.18
N GLU A 108 34.74 4.46 13.76
CA GLU A 108 34.92 4.48 15.20
C GLU A 108 34.53 5.86 15.72
N LEU A 109 33.49 5.89 16.56
CA LEU A 109 33.12 7.08 17.32
C LEU A 109 33.88 7.03 18.64
N SER A 110 34.89 7.87 18.77
CA SER A 110 35.52 8.15 20.06
C SER A 110 34.55 9.03 20.87
N VAL A 111 33.91 8.46 21.90
CA VAL A 111 33.19 9.22 22.94
C VAL A 111 34.15 9.57 24.06
#